data_AF-A0A1Z1MMH3-F1
#
_entry.id   AF-A0A1Z1MMH3-F1
#
_cell.length_a   1.000
_cell.length_b   1.000
_cell.length_c   1.000
_cell.angle_alpha   90.00
_cell.angle_beta   90.00
_cell.angle_gamma   90.00
#
_symmetry.space_group_name_H-M   'P 1'
#
loop_
_entity.id
_entity.type
_entity.pdbx_description
1 polymer ?
#
loop_
_entity_poly.entity_id
_entity_poly.type
_entity_poly.pdbx_seq_one_letter_code
_entity_poly.pdbx_strand_id
1 'polypeptide(L)'
;MIQYWPNKQSIRLNNSIVDLFLSTQNKFIYNLSNKTNEYLYSDILNNIYKSKLFDIILDEFKELILDLIELNLDRTKLIKLSNDIINILVDKVFINFSLNVNQNIISEYKKNNFSTKYNILIKKLLIYLILGSSKIDNYLFSFDPIYTPYKHVQILFENFIIEISNLIIKILLNNMITLPEINTVFKHKYICNTFYLSNRSIIIFINNLKWQQILNLSISESKNIYNENYKVWLISSQGIISKKIHTSRTTDLKKIKIFQLIYLFSLEIKDIFIPRIEIFFIQIMKYTIYFAINLISNIIIIIIKIITFYLRK
;
A
#
# COMPACT_ATOMS: atom_id res chain seq x y z
N MET A 1 -16.71 20.70 6.41
CA MET A 1 -15.63 21.30 7.24
C MET A 1 -14.53 20.26 7.41
N ILE A 2 -13.25 20.62 7.25
CA ILE A 2 -12.13 19.67 7.39
C ILE A 2 -11.90 19.44 8.88
N GLN A 3 -11.99 18.19 9.33
CA GLN A 3 -11.67 17.82 10.71
C GLN A 3 -10.17 17.55 10.84
N TYR A 4 -9.54 18.19 11.81
CA TYR A 4 -8.10 18.07 12.09
C TYR A 4 -7.84 17.13 13.26
N TRP A 5 -6.72 16.41 13.19
CA TRP A 5 -6.22 15.56 14.24
C TRP A 5 -5.71 16.40 15.43
N PRO A 6 -5.93 15.97 16.68
CA PRO A 6 -5.46 16.73 17.83
C PRO A 6 -3.93 16.80 17.95
N ASN A 7 -3.44 17.96 18.39
CA ASN A 7 -2.03 18.30 18.36
C ASN A 7 -1.22 17.71 19.53
N LYS A 8 -1.85 17.51 20.69
CA LYS A 8 -1.19 17.10 21.93
C LYS A 8 -2.04 16.07 22.68
N GLN A 9 -1.39 15.32 23.56
CA GLN A 9 -2.06 14.49 24.56
C GLN A 9 -3.13 15.28 25.30
N SER A 10 -4.37 14.82 25.18
CA SER A 10 -5.55 15.46 25.74
C SER A 10 -6.74 14.50 25.64
N ILE A 11 -7.80 14.78 26.40
CA ILE A 11 -9.09 14.07 26.28
C ILE A 11 -9.59 14.11 24.82
N ARG A 12 -9.36 15.23 24.11
CA ARG A 12 -9.72 15.36 22.69
C ARG A 12 -8.97 14.37 21.79
N LEU A 13 -7.68 14.13 22.07
CA LEU A 13 -6.89 13.11 21.36
C LEU A 13 -7.50 11.72 21.60
N ASN A 14 -7.76 11.37 22.85
CA ASN A 14 -8.34 10.08 23.21
C ASN A 14 -9.69 9.85 22.52
N ASN A 15 -10.59 10.84 22.53
CA ASN A 15 -11.87 10.74 21.84
C ASN A 15 -11.69 10.58 20.32
N SER A 16 -10.75 11.30 19.72
CA SER A 16 -10.45 11.16 18.27
C SER A 16 -9.89 9.79 17.92
N ILE A 17 -9.15 9.16 18.84
CA ILE A 17 -8.67 7.78 18.69
C ILE A 17 -9.85 6.81 18.78
N VAL A 18 -10.73 6.96 19.77
CA VAL A 18 -11.93 6.11 19.88
C VAL A 18 -12.77 6.17 18.59
N ASP A 19 -13.01 7.38 18.07
CA ASP A 19 -13.70 7.58 16.79
C ASP A 19 -12.97 6.91 15.62
N LEU A 20 -11.64 6.95 15.61
CA LEU A 20 -10.81 6.31 14.59
C LEU A 20 -10.98 4.79 14.60
N PHE A 21 -10.90 4.18 15.78
CA PHE A 21 -11.05 2.74 15.95
C PHE A 21 -12.46 2.30 15.57
N LEU A 22 -13.51 2.97 16.08
CA LEU A 22 -14.90 2.64 15.76
C LEU A 22 -15.20 2.80 14.26
N SER A 23 -14.79 3.93 13.67
CA SER A 23 -15.03 4.19 12.25
C SER A 23 -14.29 3.20 11.34
N THR A 24 -13.15 2.67 11.79
CA THR A 24 -12.39 1.65 11.05
C THR A 24 -12.98 0.26 11.23
N GLN A 25 -13.37 -0.11 12.45
CA GLN A 25 -14.01 -1.38 12.75
C GLN A 25 -15.31 -1.56 11.96
N ASN A 26 -16.12 -0.50 11.84
CA ASN A 26 -17.35 -0.51 11.04
C ASN A 26 -17.10 -0.87 9.55
N LYS A 27 -15.89 -0.62 9.02
CA LYS A 27 -15.55 -0.96 7.64
C LYS A 27 -15.22 -2.43 7.45
N PHE A 28 -14.98 -3.21 8.50
CA PHE A 28 -14.65 -4.63 8.38
C PHE A 28 -15.84 -5.47 7.90
N ILE A 29 -17.06 -4.95 8.09
CA ILE A 29 -18.31 -5.53 7.57
C ILE A 29 -18.36 -5.48 6.04
N TYR A 30 -17.61 -4.57 5.41
CA TYR A 30 -17.59 -4.45 3.95
C TYR A 30 -16.95 -5.66 3.27
N ASN A 31 -17.03 -5.69 1.95
CA ASN A 31 -16.28 -6.65 1.17
C ASN A 31 -14.78 -6.39 1.32
N LEU A 32 -14.02 -7.35 1.87
CA LEU A 32 -12.57 -7.26 2.07
C LEU A 32 -11.76 -7.93 0.94
N SER A 33 -12.41 -8.17 -0.22
CA SER A 33 -11.72 -8.63 -1.42
C SER A 33 -10.69 -7.61 -1.88
N ASN A 34 -9.53 -8.09 -2.33
CA ASN A 34 -8.49 -7.22 -2.83
C ASN A 34 -8.83 -6.72 -4.24
N LYS A 35 -8.87 -5.40 -4.40
CA LYS A 35 -9.11 -4.69 -5.67
C LYS A 35 -7.86 -3.95 -6.14
N THR A 36 -6.71 -4.22 -5.54
CA THR A 36 -5.43 -3.70 -5.98
C THR A 36 -4.81 -4.58 -7.06
N ASN A 37 -3.84 -4.04 -7.79
CA ASN A 37 -3.10 -4.77 -8.82
C ASN A 37 -1.98 -5.67 -8.24
N GLU A 38 -1.95 -5.89 -6.93
CA GLU A 38 -0.91 -6.62 -6.23
C GLU A 38 -1.52 -7.70 -5.35
N TYR A 39 -0.83 -8.83 -5.20
CA TYR A 39 -1.21 -9.88 -4.27
C TYR A 39 -0.88 -9.44 -2.85
N LEU A 40 -1.84 -9.64 -1.94
CA LEU A 40 -1.66 -9.46 -0.50
C LEU A 40 -1.63 -10.84 0.15
N TYR A 41 -0.76 -11.05 1.14
CA TYR A 41 -0.70 -12.32 1.87
C TYR A 41 -2.06 -12.71 2.46
N SER A 42 -2.81 -11.73 2.97
CA SER A 42 -4.17 -11.91 3.49
C SER A 42 -5.19 -12.40 2.47
N ASP A 43 -4.90 -12.36 1.16
CA ASP A 43 -5.84 -12.82 0.12
C ASP A 43 -6.10 -14.32 0.14
N ILE A 44 -5.19 -15.09 0.74
CA ILE A 44 -5.41 -16.52 0.94
C ILE A 44 -6.65 -16.78 1.81
N LEU A 45 -6.99 -15.85 2.70
CA LEU A 45 -8.16 -15.94 3.57
C LEU A 45 -9.44 -15.55 2.82
N ASN A 46 -10.53 -16.20 3.18
CA ASN A 46 -11.86 -15.71 2.83
C ASN A 46 -12.20 -14.41 3.60
N ASN A 47 -13.26 -13.71 3.19
CA ASN A 47 -13.63 -12.43 3.81
C ASN A 47 -13.97 -12.55 5.31
N ILE A 48 -14.56 -13.67 5.75
CA ILE A 48 -14.96 -13.89 7.14
C ILE A 48 -13.72 -13.96 8.04
N TYR A 49 -12.74 -14.79 7.68
CA TYR A 49 -11.50 -14.93 8.44
C TYR A 49 -10.59 -13.71 8.29
N LYS A 50 -10.67 -12.98 7.18
CA LYS A 50 -9.99 -11.69 7.02
C LYS A 50 -10.56 -10.64 7.98
N SER A 51 -11.90 -10.55 8.10
CA SER A 51 -12.56 -9.67 9.09
C SER A 51 -12.15 -10.06 10.50
N LYS A 52 -12.24 -11.35 10.86
CA LYS A 52 -11.82 -11.84 12.18
C LYS A 52 -10.37 -11.49 12.51
N LEU A 53 -9.46 -11.62 11.54
CA LEU A 53 -8.06 -11.23 11.73
C LEU A 53 -7.93 -9.72 11.95
N PHE A 54 -8.68 -8.90 11.21
CA PHE A 54 -8.68 -7.45 11.41
C PHE A 54 -9.25 -7.05 12.77
N ASP A 55 -10.32 -7.71 13.24
CA ASP A 55 -10.88 -7.52 14.58
C ASP A 55 -9.85 -7.84 15.66
N ILE A 56 -9.18 -9.00 15.57
CA ILE A 56 -8.11 -9.38 16.52
C ILE A 56 -6.97 -8.34 16.51
N ILE A 57 -6.51 -7.90 15.33
CA ILE A 57 -5.48 -6.86 15.23
C ILE A 57 -5.92 -5.59 15.93
N LEU A 58 -7.17 -5.18 15.73
CA LEU A 58 -7.70 -3.95 16.26
C LEU A 58 -7.85 -4.02 17.78
N ASP A 59 -8.31 -5.15 18.33
CA ASP A 59 -8.46 -5.34 19.78
C ASP A 59 -7.11 -5.44 20.50
N GLU A 60 -6.16 -6.22 19.99
CA GLU A 60 -4.80 -6.26 20.55
C GLU A 60 -4.10 -4.91 20.50
N PHE A 61 -4.36 -4.12 19.44
CA PHE A 61 -3.79 -2.81 19.31
C PHE A 61 -4.45 -1.77 20.23
N LYS A 62 -5.74 -1.90 20.55
CA LYS A 62 -6.40 -1.05 21.57
C LYS A 62 -5.70 -1.21 22.92
N GLU A 63 -5.55 -2.45 23.38
CA GLU A 63 -4.90 -2.75 24.67
C GLU A 63 -3.48 -2.20 24.68
N LEU A 64 -2.71 -2.46 23.62
CA LEU A 64 -1.34 -1.98 23.52
C LEU A 64 -1.24 -0.45 23.51
N ILE A 65 -2.20 0.26 22.88
CA ILE A 65 -2.22 1.73 22.92
C ILE A 65 -2.51 2.24 24.33
N LEU A 66 -3.42 1.60 25.07
CA LEU A 66 -3.69 1.94 26.47
C LEU A 66 -2.44 1.79 27.33
N ASP A 67 -1.76 0.64 27.23
CA ASP A 67 -0.50 0.38 27.93
C ASP A 67 0.55 1.46 27.62
N LEU A 68 0.69 1.84 26.34
CA LEU A 68 1.65 2.86 25.92
C LEU A 68 1.32 4.28 26.40
N ILE A 69 0.02 4.61 26.50
CA ILE A 69 -0.42 5.89 27.05
C ILE A 69 -0.09 5.95 28.55
N GLU A 70 -0.32 4.87 29.29
CA GLU A 70 0.00 4.79 30.72
C GLU A 70 1.51 4.91 30.99
N LEU A 71 2.35 4.36 30.12
CA LEU A 71 3.81 4.47 30.21
C LEU A 71 4.34 5.90 29.98
N ASN A 72 3.50 6.82 29.48
CA ASN A 72 3.82 8.23 29.25
C ASN A 72 5.20 8.47 28.57
N LEU A 73 5.43 7.77 27.46
CA LEU A 73 6.70 7.78 26.75
C LEU A 73 6.94 9.11 26.01
N ASP A 74 8.17 9.63 26.06
CA ASP A 74 8.59 10.73 25.18
C ASP A 74 8.83 10.22 23.73
N ARG A 75 8.78 11.15 22.76
CA ARG A 75 8.98 10.90 21.32
C ARG A 75 10.23 10.08 21.04
N THR A 76 11.36 10.42 21.66
CA THR A 76 12.65 9.76 21.43
C THR A 76 12.62 8.29 21.84
N LYS A 77 12.07 8.01 23.03
CA LYS A 77 11.89 6.65 23.56
C LYS A 77 10.88 5.86 22.71
N LEU A 78 9.76 6.47 22.32
CA LEU A 78 8.75 5.84 21.48
C LEU A 78 9.33 5.40 20.12
N ILE A 79 10.13 6.25 19.47
CA ILE A 79 10.80 5.90 18.21
C ILE A 79 11.77 4.73 18.40
N LYS A 80 12.53 4.72 19.51
CA LYS A 80 13.48 3.64 19.82
C LYS A 80 12.78 2.30 20.05
N LEU A 81 11.66 2.31 20.79
CA LEU A 81 10.88 1.12 21.14
C LEU A 81 9.88 0.69 20.07
N SER A 82 9.67 1.50 19.02
CA SER A 82 8.66 1.24 17.99
C SER A 82 8.72 -0.15 17.36
N ASN A 83 9.93 -0.70 17.13
CA ASN A 83 10.07 -2.04 16.58
C ASN A 83 9.64 -3.11 17.58
N ASP A 84 10.01 -2.95 18.86
CA ASP A 84 9.64 -3.90 19.91
C ASP A 84 8.14 -3.89 20.15
N ILE A 85 7.52 -2.70 20.13
CA ILE A 85 6.07 -2.52 20.19
C ILE A 85 5.36 -3.32 19.09
N ILE A 86 5.83 -3.20 17.84
CA ILE A 86 5.26 -3.92 16.71
C ILE A 86 5.46 -5.43 16.89
N ASN A 87 6.64 -5.86 17.33
CA ASN A 87 6.91 -7.29 17.56
C ASN A 87 5.98 -7.87 18.63
N ILE A 88 5.75 -7.14 19.73
CA ILE A 88 4.81 -7.53 20.78
C ILE A 88 3.39 -7.67 20.21
N LEU A 89 2.93 -6.68 19.44
CA LEU A 89 1.61 -6.74 18.81
C LEU A 89 1.49 -7.96 17.89
N VAL A 90 2.49 -8.18 17.04
CA VAL A 90 2.53 -9.29 16.09
C VAL A 90 2.51 -10.63 16.81
N ASP A 91 3.30 -10.79 17.87
CA ASP A 91 3.33 -11.99 18.69
C ASP A 91 1.93 -12.27 19.27
N LYS A 92 1.29 -11.26 19.90
CA LYS A 92 -0.06 -11.40 20.49
C LYS A 92 -1.12 -11.75 19.44
N VAL A 93 -1.16 -11.00 18.33
CA VAL A 93 -2.11 -11.23 17.24
C VAL A 93 -1.91 -12.61 16.62
N PHE A 94 -0.66 -13.05 16.43
CA PHE A 94 -0.36 -14.36 15.87
C PHE A 94 -0.88 -15.48 16.78
N ILE A 95 -0.63 -15.39 18.09
CA ILE A 95 -1.12 -16.36 19.07
C ILE A 95 -2.65 -16.40 19.06
N ASN A 96 -3.32 -15.25 19.14
CA ASN A 96 -4.77 -15.21 19.21
C ASN A 96 -5.45 -15.65 17.91
N PHE A 97 -4.87 -15.30 16.76
CA PHE A 97 -5.37 -15.79 15.48
C PHE A 97 -5.13 -17.30 15.30
N SER A 98 -3.95 -17.80 15.68
CA SER A 98 -3.63 -19.24 15.57
C SER A 98 -4.50 -20.10 16.49
N LEU A 99 -4.80 -19.65 17.72
CA LEU A 99 -5.77 -20.31 18.61
C LEU A 99 -7.15 -20.48 17.95
N ASN A 100 -7.63 -19.44 17.25
CA ASN A 100 -8.90 -19.47 16.53
C ASN A 100 -8.87 -20.39 15.29
N VAL A 101 -7.72 -20.49 14.63
CA VAL A 101 -7.54 -21.28 13.40
C VAL A 101 -7.22 -22.74 13.71
N ASN A 102 -6.14 -23.04 14.41
CA ASN A 102 -5.75 -24.39 14.82
C ASN A 102 -4.68 -24.33 15.91
N GLN A 103 -4.93 -24.94 17.07
CA GLN A 103 -4.03 -24.90 18.24
C GLN A 103 -2.66 -25.53 17.95
N ASN A 104 -2.58 -26.51 17.05
CA ASN A 104 -1.32 -27.19 16.71
C ASN A 104 -0.30 -26.29 15.98
N ILE A 105 -0.72 -25.12 15.48
CA ILE A 105 0.18 -24.16 14.81
C ILE A 105 1.12 -23.49 15.83
N ILE A 106 0.73 -23.45 17.10
CA ILE A 106 1.44 -22.72 18.16
C ILE A 106 2.75 -23.39 18.53
N SER A 107 2.83 -24.73 18.49
CA SER A 107 4.04 -25.48 18.86
C SER A 107 5.22 -25.24 17.92
N GLU A 108 4.96 -24.78 16.70
CA GLU A 108 5.99 -24.51 15.69
C GLU A 108 6.34 -23.02 15.57
N TYR A 109 5.77 -22.16 16.44
CA TYR A 109 6.07 -20.74 16.43
C TYR A 109 7.52 -20.47 16.83
N LYS A 110 8.38 -20.27 15.83
CA LYS A 110 9.70 -19.69 16.04
C LYS A 110 9.55 -18.18 16.00
N LYS A 111 9.89 -17.54 17.13
CA LYS A 111 9.98 -16.09 17.24
C LYS A 111 11.00 -15.58 16.23
N ASN A 112 10.51 -15.11 15.09
CA ASN A 112 11.35 -14.54 14.06
C ASN A 112 11.61 -13.09 14.41
N ASN A 113 12.88 -12.70 14.46
CA ASN A 113 13.25 -11.28 14.53
C ASN A 113 12.76 -10.61 13.24
N PHE A 114 11.63 -9.92 13.34
CA PHE A 114 11.04 -9.23 12.21
C PHE A 114 12.02 -8.16 11.74
N SER A 115 12.56 -8.35 10.54
CA SER A 115 13.50 -7.39 9.98
C SER A 115 12.83 -6.02 9.94
N THR A 116 13.62 -5.02 10.32
CA THR A 116 13.37 -3.59 10.55
C THR A 116 12.74 -2.80 9.40
N LYS A 117 12.18 -3.50 8.40
CA LYS A 117 11.50 -2.93 7.25
C LYS A 117 10.06 -2.48 7.56
N TYR A 118 9.55 -2.78 8.76
CA TYR A 118 8.27 -2.24 9.21
C TYR A 118 8.31 -0.72 9.27
N ASN A 119 7.33 -0.16 8.58
CA ASN A 119 7.43 1.11 7.88
C ASN A 119 7.65 2.30 8.82
N ILE A 120 8.40 3.29 8.33
CA ILE A 120 8.44 4.66 8.85
C ILE A 120 7.02 5.20 9.13
N LEU A 121 6.03 4.79 8.33
CA LEU A 121 4.63 5.12 8.50
C LEU A 121 4.03 4.61 9.82
N ILE A 122 4.38 3.40 10.28
CA ILE A 122 3.89 2.85 11.55
C ILE A 122 4.43 3.66 12.72
N LYS A 123 5.71 4.07 12.66
CA LYS A 123 6.31 4.94 13.69
C LYS A 123 5.58 6.28 13.76
N LYS A 124 5.24 6.86 12.61
CA LYS A 124 4.45 8.09 12.53
C LYS A 124 3.03 7.88 13.08
N LEU A 125 2.39 6.75 12.78
CA LEU A 125 1.08 6.39 13.32
C LEU A 125 1.11 6.31 14.86
N LEU A 126 2.10 5.64 15.44
CA LEU A 126 2.28 5.59 16.90
C LEU A 126 2.44 6.99 17.50
N ILE A 127 3.21 7.88 16.86
CA ILE A 127 3.33 9.28 17.29
C ILE A 127 1.98 9.99 17.25
N TYR A 128 1.21 9.85 16.15
CA TYR A 128 -0.12 10.46 16.04
C TYR A 128 -1.08 9.99 17.14
N LEU A 129 -1.09 8.69 17.44
CA LEU A 129 -1.98 8.10 18.43
C LEU A 129 -1.55 8.44 19.87
N ILE A 130 -0.26 8.42 20.19
CA ILE A 130 0.19 8.54 21.59
C ILE A 130 0.51 9.99 21.97
N LEU A 131 1.08 10.77 21.05
CA LEU A 131 1.61 12.11 21.34
C LEU A 131 0.80 13.24 20.70
N GLY A 132 0.09 12.95 19.61
CA GLY A 132 -0.60 13.93 18.77
C GLY A 132 0.28 14.49 17.65
N SER A 133 -0.33 15.28 16.75
CA SER A 133 0.32 15.69 15.50
C SER A 133 1.46 16.69 15.67
N SER A 134 1.51 17.48 16.74
CA SER A 134 2.57 18.49 16.96
C SER A 134 3.97 17.89 17.14
N LYS A 135 4.06 16.59 17.39
CA LYS A 135 5.34 15.87 17.55
C LYS A 135 5.88 15.27 16.25
N ILE A 136 5.16 15.40 15.13
CA ILE A 136 5.62 15.03 13.79
C ILE A 136 6.51 16.15 13.23
N ASP A 137 7.53 15.80 12.44
CA ASP A 137 8.41 16.80 11.83
C ASP A 137 7.71 17.57 10.70
N ASN A 138 7.91 18.90 10.69
CA ASN A 138 7.20 19.86 9.83
C ASN A 138 7.40 19.68 8.32
N TYR A 139 8.43 18.94 7.91
CA TYR A 139 8.82 18.75 6.50
C TYR A 139 8.53 17.33 5.99
N LEU A 140 7.88 16.48 6.79
CA LEU A 140 7.59 15.11 6.36
C LEU A 140 6.46 15.04 5.36
N PHE A 141 5.40 15.83 5.54
CA PHE A 141 4.22 15.83 4.67
C PHE A 141 4.02 17.22 4.07
N SER A 142 3.24 17.31 2.99
CA SER A 142 2.94 18.57 2.30
C SER A 142 2.03 19.53 3.08
N PHE A 143 1.74 19.24 4.35
CA PHE A 143 0.88 20.04 5.22
C PHE A 143 1.56 20.26 6.57
N ASP A 144 1.22 21.38 7.22
CA ASP A 144 1.69 21.69 8.56
C ASP A 144 1.14 20.64 9.56
N PRO A 145 1.98 20.03 10.42
CA PRO A 145 1.54 19.07 11.42
C PRO A 145 0.39 19.57 12.32
N ILE A 146 0.33 20.87 12.60
CA ILE A 146 -0.74 21.50 13.40
C ILE A 146 -2.13 21.30 12.73
N TYR A 147 -2.15 21.22 11.40
CA TYR A 147 -3.35 21.05 10.58
C TYR A 147 -3.39 19.67 9.93
N THR A 148 -2.90 18.64 10.63
CA THR A 148 -2.98 17.25 10.15
C THR A 148 -4.45 16.86 9.92
N PRO A 149 -4.85 16.48 8.70
CA PRO A 149 -6.23 16.06 8.45
C PRO A 149 -6.55 14.73 9.14
N TYR A 150 -7.72 14.60 9.76
CA TYR A 150 -8.16 13.34 10.37
C TYR A 150 -8.09 12.16 9.38
N LYS A 151 -8.53 12.40 8.13
CA LYS A 151 -8.47 11.40 7.05
C LYS A 151 -7.06 10.90 6.76
N HIS A 152 -6.02 11.69 6.99
CA HIS A 152 -4.64 11.25 6.82
C HIS A 152 -4.27 10.18 7.85
N VAL A 153 -4.61 10.41 9.13
CA VAL A 153 -4.36 9.44 10.21
C VAL A 153 -5.18 8.17 9.98
N GLN A 154 -6.44 8.31 9.55
CA GLN A 154 -7.29 7.17 9.15
C GLN A 154 -6.66 6.33 8.03
N ILE A 155 -6.12 6.97 7.01
CA ILE A 155 -5.43 6.29 5.92
C ILE A 155 -4.22 5.48 6.42
N LEU A 156 -3.41 6.06 7.33
CA LEU A 156 -2.27 5.36 7.93
C LEU A 156 -2.70 4.19 8.80
N PHE A 157 -3.79 4.37 9.55
CA PHE A 157 -4.33 3.36 10.45
C PHE A 157 -4.91 2.15 9.69
N GLU A 158 -5.70 2.37 8.65
CA GLU A 158 -6.19 1.30 7.79
C GLU A 158 -5.04 0.53 7.11
N ASN A 159 -4.04 1.26 6.62
CA ASN A 159 -2.85 0.65 6.04
C ASN A 159 -2.10 -0.22 7.04
N PHE A 160 -1.97 0.24 8.28
CA PHE A 160 -1.33 -0.50 9.36
C PHE A 160 -2.03 -1.84 9.63
N ILE A 161 -3.37 -1.85 9.73
CA ILE A 161 -4.14 -3.09 9.96
C ILE A 161 -3.90 -4.10 8.83
N ILE A 162 -3.92 -3.63 7.58
CA ILE A 162 -3.67 -4.48 6.41
C ILE A 162 -2.21 -4.99 6.38
N GLU A 163 -1.25 -4.13 6.73
CA GLU A 163 0.17 -4.51 6.84
C GLU A 163 0.41 -5.59 7.90
N ILE A 164 -0.15 -5.42 9.10
CA ILE A 164 -0.06 -6.40 10.17
C ILE A 164 -0.75 -7.70 9.77
N SER A 165 -1.94 -7.63 9.15
CA SER A 165 -2.62 -8.84 8.67
C SER A 165 -1.77 -9.62 7.65
N ASN A 166 -1.18 -8.93 6.68
CA ASN A 166 -0.30 -9.57 5.70
C ASN A 166 0.95 -10.18 6.35
N LEU A 167 1.50 -9.53 7.37
CA LEU A 167 2.61 -10.04 8.15
C LEU A 167 2.22 -11.34 8.87
N ILE A 168 1.10 -11.34 9.59
CA ILE A 168 0.62 -12.51 10.34
C ILE A 168 0.43 -13.71 9.42
N ILE A 169 -0.18 -13.50 8.26
CA ILE A 169 -0.38 -14.57 7.28
C ILE A 169 0.94 -15.00 6.64
N LYS A 170 1.88 -14.08 6.42
CA LYS A 170 3.23 -14.43 5.98
C LYS A 170 3.95 -15.31 7.00
N ILE A 171 3.85 -15.00 8.30
CA ILE A 171 4.41 -15.85 9.37
C ILE A 171 3.77 -17.23 9.32
N LEU A 172 2.43 -17.28 9.30
CA LEU A 172 1.68 -18.53 9.30
C LEU A 172 2.14 -19.41 8.12
N LEU A 173 2.22 -18.85 6.92
CA LEU A 173 2.69 -19.57 5.73
C LEU A 173 4.16 -20.00 5.80
N ASN A 174 5.02 -19.23 6.46
CA ASN A 174 6.43 -19.56 6.61
C ASN A 174 6.69 -20.62 7.69
N ASN A 175 5.84 -20.69 8.71
CA ASN A 175 5.96 -21.69 9.77
C ASN A 175 5.48 -23.07 9.31
N MET A 176 4.54 -23.13 8.36
CA MET A 176 4.11 -24.39 7.76
C MET A 176 5.22 -24.95 6.87
N ILE A 177 5.76 -26.10 7.24
CA ILE A 177 6.94 -26.69 6.61
C ILE A 177 6.56 -27.33 5.28
N THR A 178 5.36 -27.91 5.19
CA THR A 178 4.92 -28.64 3.99
C THR A 178 3.61 -28.10 3.39
N LEU A 179 3.52 -28.10 2.06
CA LEU A 179 2.31 -27.74 1.34
C LEU A 179 1.04 -28.52 1.76
N PRO A 180 1.09 -29.83 2.07
CA PRO A 180 -0.07 -30.54 2.59
C PRO A 180 -0.55 -30.00 3.95
N GLU A 181 0.34 -29.56 4.86
CA GLU A 181 -0.04 -28.91 6.13
C GLU A 181 -0.78 -27.59 5.90
N ILE A 182 -0.29 -26.77 4.95
CA ILE A 182 -1.00 -25.55 4.54
C ILE A 182 -2.40 -25.93 4.06
N ASN A 183 -2.50 -26.92 3.18
CA ASN A 183 -3.78 -27.30 2.61
C ASN A 183 -4.74 -27.87 3.67
N THR A 184 -4.28 -28.68 4.62
CA THR A 184 -5.14 -29.25 5.67
C THR A 184 -5.66 -28.16 6.59
N VAL A 185 -4.81 -27.25 7.06
CA VAL A 185 -5.22 -26.15 7.94
C VAL A 185 -6.21 -25.21 7.28
N PHE A 186 -5.92 -24.78 6.04
CA PHE A 186 -6.76 -23.81 5.37
C PHE A 186 -8.06 -24.41 4.81
N LYS A 187 -8.11 -25.72 4.48
CA LYS A 187 -9.33 -26.40 4.02
C LYS A 187 -10.24 -26.87 5.14
N HIS A 188 -9.69 -27.43 6.23
CA HIS A 188 -10.48 -28.11 7.25
C HIS A 188 -11.52 -27.21 7.92
N LYS A 189 -11.34 -25.88 7.87
CA LYS A 189 -12.27 -24.90 8.44
C LYS A 189 -12.83 -23.90 7.41
N TYR A 190 -12.74 -24.20 6.11
CA TYR A 190 -13.14 -23.28 5.03
C TYR A 190 -12.51 -21.88 5.17
N ILE A 191 -11.28 -21.81 5.69
CA ILE A 191 -10.58 -20.55 5.96
C ILE A 191 -10.10 -19.93 4.65
N CYS A 192 -9.69 -20.79 3.72
CA CYS A 192 -9.21 -20.39 2.42
C CYS A 192 -10.30 -19.72 1.58
N ASN A 193 -9.91 -18.71 0.81
CA ASN A 193 -10.70 -18.20 -0.30
C ASN A 193 -10.92 -19.33 -1.33
N THR A 194 -12.08 -19.35 -1.98
CA THR A 194 -12.46 -20.40 -2.94
C THR A 194 -11.49 -20.51 -4.12
N PHE A 195 -10.85 -19.40 -4.50
CA PHE A 195 -9.80 -19.36 -5.52
C PHE A 195 -8.53 -20.15 -5.15
N TYR A 196 -8.29 -20.43 -3.87
CA TYR A 196 -7.08 -21.08 -3.37
C TYR A 196 -7.33 -22.47 -2.77
N LEU A 197 -8.39 -23.16 -3.22
CA LEU A 197 -8.73 -24.51 -2.74
C LEU A 197 -7.81 -25.61 -3.26
N SER A 198 -7.02 -25.40 -4.31
CA SER A 198 -6.10 -26.43 -4.81
C SER A 198 -4.67 -26.21 -4.32
N ASN A 199 -3.91 -27.29 -4.15
CA ASN A 199 -2.47 -27.19 -3.85
C ASN A 199 -1.76 -26.34 -4.90
N ARG A 200 -2.11 -26.54 -6.18
CA ARG A 200 -1.55 -25.78 -7.30
C ARG A 200 -1.85 -24.28 -7.19
N SER A 201 -3.08 -23.89 -6.86
CA SER A 201 -3.44 -22.48 -6.70
C SER A 201 -2.69 -21.82 -5.54
N ILE A 202 -2.48 -22.54 -4.43
CA ILE A 202 -1.69 -22.04 -3.29
C ILE A 202 -0.22 -21.84 -3.69
N ILE A 203 0.39 -22.80 -4.41
CA ILE A 203 1.78 -22.66 -4.90
C ILE A 203 1.89 -21.45 -5.83
N ILE A 204 0.96 -21.30 -6.80
CA ILE A 204 0.96 -20.17 -7.73
C ILE A 204 0.87 -18.85 -6.98
N PHE A 205 -0.02 -18.76 -5.98
CA PHE A 205 -0.16 -17.58 -5.13
C PHE A 205 1.14 -17.24 -4.38
N ILE A 206 1.76 -18.22 -3.72
CA ILE A 206 3.04 -18.02 -3.00
C ILE A 206 4.15 -17.59 -3.97
N ASN A 207 4.22 -18.21 -5.15
CA ASN A 207 5.22 -17.85 -6.17
C ASN A 207 5.00 -16.42 -6.68
N ASN A 208 3.76 -16.03 -6.93
CA ASN A 208 3.41 -14.66 -7.33
C ASN A 208 3.81 -13.65 -6.24
N LEU A 209 3.56 -13.95 -4.97
CA LEU A 209 3.99 -13.11 -3.85
C LEU A 209 5.52 -12.96 -3.77
N LYS A 210 6.28 -14.06 -3.97
CA LYS A 210 7.75 -14.02 -3.99
C LYS A 210 8.28 -13.19 -5.16
N TRP A 211 7.74 -13.40 -6.36
CA TRP A 211 8.09 -12.62 -7.55
C TRP A 211 7.76 -11.13 -7.38
N GLN A 212 6.57 -10.83 -6.85
CA GLN A 212 6.16 -9.46 -6.55
C GLN A 212 7.10 -8.83 -5.52
N GLN A 213 7.54 -9.54 -4.48
CA GLN A 213 8.49 -8.99 -3.50
C GLN A 213 9.83 -8.62 -4.16
N ILE A 214 10.32 -9.43 -5.09
CA ILE A 214 11.55 -9.16 -5.85
C ILE A 214 11.38 -7.94 -6.76
N LEU A 215 10.28 -7.89 -7.53
CA LEU A 215 9.96 -6.75 -8.41
C LEU A 215 9.75 -5.47 -7.62
N ASN A 216 9.11 -5.55 -6.46
CA ASN A 216 8.87 -4.40 -5.62
C ASN A 216 10.17 -3.85 -5.07
N LEU A 217 11.07 -4.72 -4.61
CA LEU A 217 12.40 -4.34 -4.13
C LEU A 217 13.25 -3.64 -5.19
N SER A 218 13.13 -3.99 -6.46
CA SER A 218 14.00 -3.46 -7.52
C SER A 218 13.39 -2.26 -8.27
N ILE A 219 12.10 -2.31 -8.60
CA ILE A 219 11.45 -1.39 -9.55
C ILE A 219 10.46 -0.49 -8.83
N SER A 220 9.42 -1.07 -8.20
CA SER A 220 8.31 -0.26 -7.68
C SER A 220 8.75 0.63 -6.52
N GLU A 221 9.60 0.10 -5.63
CA GLU A 221 10.09 0.84 -4.47
C GLU A 221 11.00 1.99 -4.91
N SER A 222 11.90 1.74 -5.86
CA SER A 222 12.76 2.77 -6.45
C SER A 222 11.93 3.90 -7.05
N LYS A 223 10.92 3.57 -7.87
CA LYS A 223 10.00 4.54 -8.44
C LYS A 223 9.23 5.33 -7.37
N ASN A 224 8.82 4.66 -6.28
CA ASN A 224 8.09 5.30 -5.19
C ASN A 224 9.01 6.23 -4.37
N ILE A 225 10.26 5.85 -4.12
CA ILE A 225 11.26 6.70 -3.47
C ILE A 225 11.52 7.96 -4.32
N TYR A 226 11.73 7.79 -5.62
CA TYR A 226 11.96 8.89 -6.57
C TYR A 226 10.79 9.87 -6.62
N ASN A 227 9.55 9.35 -6.64
CA ASN A 227 8.34 10.18 -6.64
C ASN A 227 7.93 10.66 -5.23
N GLU A 228 8.78 10.50 -4.21
CA GLU A 228 8.52 10.89 -2.82
C GLU A 228 7.15 10.41 -2.29
N ASN A 229 6.83 9.15 -2.57
CA ASN A 229 5.53 8.58 -2.28
C ASN A 229 5.66 7.23 -1.55
N TYR A 230 4.70 6.95 -0.67
CA TYR A 230 4.40 5.59 -0.24
C TYR A 230 3.10 5.12 -0.86
N LYS A 231 3.07 3.85 -1.26
CA LYS A 231 1.83 3.14 -1.54
C LYS A 231 1.25 2.66 -0.23
N VAL A 232 -0.03 2.90 -0.02
CA VAL A 232 -0.80 2.47 1.16
C VAL A 232 -2.06 1.74 0.75
N TRP A 233 -2.55 0.87 1.61
CA TRP A 233 -3.80 0.14 1.43
C TRP A 233 -4.92 0.72 2.30
N LEU A 234 -6.13 0.73 1.78
CA LEU A 234 -7.33 1.27 2.42
C LEU A 234 -8.49 0.29 2.31
N ILE A 235 -9.36 0.33 3.30
CA ILE A 235 -10.58 -0.46 3.35
C ILE A 235 -11.71 0.41 2.79
N SER A 236 -12.22 0.03 1.61
CA SER A 236 -13.35 0.70 0.97
C SER A 236 -14.57 -0.23 0.94
N SER A 237 -15.75 0.31 0.68
CA SER A 237 -16.98 -0.48 0.51
C SER A 237 -16.89 -1.51 -0.62
N GLN A 238 -16.03 -1.29 -1.61
CA GLN A 238 -15.84 -2.17 -2.77
C GLN A 238 -14.76 -3.24 -2.57
N GLY A 239 -13.92 -3.11 -1.54
CA GLY A 239 -12.70 -3.91 -1.41
C GLY A 239 -11.54 -3.16 -0.77
N ILE A 240 -10.42 -3.86 -0.64
CA ILE A 240 -9.13 -3.26 -0.33
C ILE A 240 -8.59 -2.57 -1.58
N ILE A 241 -8.36 -1.27 -1.48
CA ILE A 241 -7.84 -0.43 -2.57
C ILE A 241 -6.46 0.12 -2.20
N SER A 242 -5.68 0.55 -3.20
CA SER A 242 -4.39 1.19 -2.97
C SER A 242 -4.43 2.68 -3.28
N LYS A 243 -3.79 3.49 -2.44
CA LYS A 243 -3.60 4.92 -2.63
C LYS A 243 -2.12 5.28 -2.48
N LYS A 244 -1.72 6.45 -2.97
CA LYS A 244 -0.38 7.02 -2.73
C LYS A 244 -0.46 8.18 -1.75
N ILE A 245 0.51 8.26 -0.85
CA ILE A 245 0.71 9.40 0.06
C ILE A 245 2.07 10.00 -0.22
N HIS A 246 2.09 11.31 -0.46
CA HIS A 246 3.31 12.09 -0.61
C HIS A 246 3.96 12.32 0.75
N THR A 247 5.26 12.04 0.86
CA THR A 247 6.07 12.32 2.04
C THR A 247 7.53 12.46 1.63
N SER A 248 8.29 13.29 2.34
CA SER A 248 9.72 13.38 2.10
C SER A 248 10.39 12.01 2.31
N ARG A 249 11.12 11.53 1.29
CA ARG A 249 11.85 10.25 1.30
C ARG A 249 13.35 10.43 1.05
N THR A 250 13.88 11.61 1.37
CA THR A 250 15.28 11.98 1.14
C THR A 250 16.29 11.04 1.82
N THR A 251 15.95 10.50 2.99
CA THR A 251 16.78 9.50 3.69
C THR A 251 16.80 8.14 3.00
N ASP A 252 15.73 7.79 2.29
CA ASP A 252 15.63 6.52 1.58
C ASP A 252 16.42 6.56 0.26
N LEU A 253 16.48 7.73 -0.41
CA LEU A 253 17.32 7.97 -1.59
C LEU A 253 18.79 7.60 -1.32
N LYS A 254 19.30 7.92 -0.12
CA LYS A 254 20.68 7.60 0.27
C LYS A 254 20.95 6.10 0.45
N LYS A 255 19.90 5.28 0.58
CA LYS A 255 19.99 3.82 0.83
C LYS A 255 19.75 3.00 -0.43
N ILE A 256 19.63 3.64 -1.59
CA ILE A 256 19.35 2.99 -2.86
C ILE A 256 20.55 2.14 -3.31
N LYS A 257 20.26 0.93 -3.78
CA LYS A 257 21.26 0.00 -4.32
C LYS A 257 21.65 0.39 -5.75
N ILE A 258 22.83 -0.03 -6.21
CA ILE A 258 23.34 0.28 -7.56
C ILE A 258 22.35 -0.13 -8.68
N PHE A 259 21.74 -1.32 -8.60
CA PHE A 259 20.76 -1.74 -9.61
C PHE A 259 19.52 -0.83 -9.64
N GLN A 260 19.06 -0.38 -8.48
CA GLN A 260 17.94 0.56 -8.38
C GLN A 260 18.32 1.94 -8.94
N LEU A 261 19.58 2.36 -8.77
CA LEU A 261 20.11 3.60 -9.33
C LEU A 261 20.11 3.58 -10.87
N ILE A 262 20.52 2.45 -11.48
CA ILE A 262 20.45 2.28 -12.95
C ILE A 262 19.01 2.43 -13.44
N TYR A 263 18.05 1.84 -12.72
CA TYR A 263 16.64 2.00 -13.05
C TYR A 263 16.17 3.45 -12.91
N LEU A 264 16.57 4.17 -11.85
CA LEU A 264 16.25 5.59 -11.69
C LEU A 264 16.84 6.44 -12.81
N PHE A 265 18.10 6.19 -13.17
CA PHE A 265 18.74 6.86 -14.29
C PHE A 265 17.97 6.63 -15.61
N SER A 266 17.45 5.42 -15.82
CA SER A 266 16.59 5.14 -16.99
C SER A 266 15.27 5.93 -16.96
N LEU A 267 14.70 6.17 -15.78
CA LEU A 267 13.51 7.01 -15.61
C LEU A 267 13.82 8.48 -15.91
N GLU A 268 14.97 8.99 -15.46
CA GLU A 268 15.41 10.36 -15.77
C GLU A 268 15.67 10.57 -17.26
N ILE A 269 16.34 9.61 -17.91
CA ILE A 269 16.49 9.60 -19.37
C ILE A 269 15.11 9.65 -20.03
N LYS A 270 14.21 8.77 -19.60
CA LYS A 270 12.84 8.74 -20.14
C LYS A 270 12.16 10.11 -20.00
N ASP A 271 12.23 10.73 -18.83
CA ASP A 271 11.56 12.00 -18.55
C ASP A 271 12.18 13.17 -19.33
N ILE A 272 13.47 13.11 -19.66
CA ILE A 272 14.15 14.11 -20.51
C ILE A 272 13.81 13.92 -22.00
N PHE A 273 13.84 12.68 -22.49
CA PHE A 273 13.74 12.38 -23.92
C PHE A 273 12.31 12.24 -24.42
N ILE A 274 11.39 11.63 -23.66
CA ILE A 274 10.01 11.39 -24.13
C ILE A 274 9.29 12.68 -24.51
N PRO A 275 9.25 13.75 -23.68
CA PRO A 275 8.54 14.97 -24.04
C PRO A 275 9.06 15.58 -25.35
N ARG A 276 10.38 15.50 -25.59
CA ARG A 276 11.00 16.00 -26.82
C ARG A 276 10.62 15.18 -28.04
N ILE A 277 10.61 13.84 -27.89
CA ILE A 277 10.20 12.92 -28.95
C ILE A 277 8.71 13.11 -29.27
N GLU A 278 7.84 13.26 -28.27
CA GLU A 278 6.41 13.53 -28.46
C GLU A 278 6.17 14.82 -29.25
N ILE A 279 6.85 15.92 -28.87
CA ILE A 279 6.76 17.20 -29.59
C ILE A 279 7.21 17.04 -31.05
N PHE A 280 8.31 16.30 -31.28
CA PHE A 280 8.81 16.04 -32.63
C PHE A 280 7.82 15.24 -33.48
N PHE A 281 7.21 14.18 -32.93
CA PHE A 281 6.18 13.41 -33.62
C PHE A 281 4.92 14.23 -33.91
N ILE A 282 4.46 15.04 -32.95
CA ILE A 282 3.32 15.96 -33.15
C ILE A 282 3.62 16.92 -34.30
N GLN A 283 4.85 17.45 -34.39
CA GLN A 283 5.25 18.36 -35.44
C GLN A 283 5.30 17.67 -36.83
N ILE A 284 5.87 16.47 -36.90
CA ILE A 284 5.84 15.66 -38.13
C ILE A 284 4.41 15.41 -38.58
N MET A 285 3.54 15.02 -37.64
CA MET A 285 2.14 14.72 -37.94
C MET A 285 1.38 15.96 -38.46
N LYS A 286 1.66 17.14 -37.92
CA LYS A 286 1.11 18.40 -38.45
C LYS A 286 1.57 18.67 -39.89
N TYR A 287 2.86 18.47 -40.18
CA TYR A 287 3.38 18.67 -41.53
C TYR A 287 2.84 17.64 -42.53
N THR A 288 2.71 16.38 -42.13
CA THR A 288 2.14 15.33 -43.01
C THR A 288 0.67 15.61 -43.31
N ILE A 289 -0.13 16.02 -42.32
CA ILE A 289 -1.53 16.42 -42.51
C ILE A 289 -1.62 17.64 -43.43
N TYR A 290 -0.80 18.67 -43.20
CA TYR A 290 -0.76 19.87 -44.05
C TYR A 290 -0.43 19.52 -45.51
N PHE A 291 0.60 18.68 -45.73
CA PHE A 291 0.99 18.24 -47.06
C PHE A 291 -0.10 17.42 -47.74
N ALA A 292 -0.78 16.53 -47.00
CA ALA A 292 -1.90 15.75 -47.51
C ALA A 292 -3.09 16.64 -47.93
N ILE A 293 -3.46 17.62 -47.11
CA ILE A 293 -4.51 18.60 -47.44
C ILE A 293 -4.15 19.38 -48.70
N ASN A 294 -2.90 19.86 -48.79
CA ASN A 294 -2.43 20.62 -49.95
C ASN A 294 -2.45 19.77 -51.23
N LEU A 295 -1.98 18.52 -51.18
CA LEU A 295 -2.04 17.59 -52.31
C LEU A 295 -3.48 17.34 -52.77
N ILE A 296 -4.40 17.03 -51.85
CA ILE A 296 -5.80 16.79 -52.17
C ILE A 296 -6.43 18.04 -52.81
N SER A 297 -6.16 19.23 -52.26
CA SER A 297 -6.68 20.49 -52.80
C SER A 297 -6.20 20.75 -54.23
N ASN A 298 -4.92 20.51 -54.52
CA ASN A 298 -4.36 20.67 -55.86
C ASN A 298 -4.91 19.65 -56.85
N ILE A 299 -5.11 18.39 -56.42
CA ILE A 299 -5.75 17.36 -57.24
C ILE A 299 -7.18 17.77 -57.60
N ILE A 300 -7.96 18.27 -56.63
CA ILE A 300 -9.32 18.77 -56.87
C ILE A 300 -9.32 19.92 -57.88
N ILE A 301 -8.41 20.89 -57.74
CA ILE A 301 -8.28 22.03 -58.68
C ILE A 301 -7.97 21.53 -60.11
N ILE A 302 -7.07 20.55 -60.25
CA ILE A 302 -6.73 19.97 -61.55
C ILE A 302 -7.94 19.25 -62.17
N ILE A 303 -8.67 18.47 -61.38
CA ILE A 303 -9.90 17.78 -61.83
C ILE A 303 -10.94 18.80 -62.32
N ILE A 304 -11.17 19.87 -61.56
CA ILE A 304 -12.09 20.95 -61.96
C ILE A 304 -11.64 21.57 -63.28
N LYS A 305 -10.34 21.88 -63.44
CA LYS A 305 -9.81 22.43 -64.70
C LYS A 305 -10.03 21.49 -65.89
N ILE A 306 -9.79 20.18 -65.73
CA ILE A 306 -10.01 19.18 -66.77
C ILE A 306 -11.49 19.13 -67.17
N ILE A 307 -12.40 19.10 -66.18
CA ILE A 307 -13.86 19.09 -66.43
C ILE A 307 -14.28 20.35 -67.19
N THR A 308 -13.83 21.54 -66.75
CA THR A 308 -14.16 22.80 -67.43
C THR A 308 -13.61 22.88 -68.85
N PHE A 309 -12.42 22.32 -69.10
CA PHE A 309 -11.84 22.26 -70.44
C PHE A 309 -12.65 21.34 -71.36
N TYR A 310 -13.09 20.18 -70.84
CA TYR A 310 -13.89 19.23 -71.60
C TYR A 310 -15.30 19.76 -71.91
N LEU A 311 -15.93 20.47 -70.97
CA LEU A 311 -17.25 21.09 -71.15
C LEU A 311 -17.25 22.28 -72.12
N ARG A 312 -16.08 22.86 -72.41
CA ARG A 312 -15.95 24.02 -73.30
C ARG A 312 -15.65 23.65 -74.76
N LYS A 313 -15.57 22.35 -75.05
CA LYS A 313 -15.31 21.77 -76.36
C LYS A 313 -16.61 21.20 -76.94
#